data_AF-A0AAV9BW07-F1
#
_entry.id   AF-A0AAV9BW07-F1
#
_cell.length_a   1.000
_cell.length_b   1.000
_cell.length_c   1.000
_cell.angle_alpha   90.00
_cell.angle_beta   90.00
_cell.angle_gamma   90.00
#
_symmetry.space_group_name_H-M   'P 1'
#
loop_
_entity.id
_entity.type
_entity.pdbx_description
1 polymer ?
#
loop_
_entity_poly.entity_id
_entity_poly.type
_entity_poly.pdbx_seq_one_letter_code
_entity_poly.pdbx_strand_id
1 'polypeptide(L)'
;MCRLRLKARAFSLAAMDCDICCSEVGFCCDCCCILCCKTIDWAYGGYSYIRCEATVNEKHICGHVAHLDCALRSYMAGTVGGSIGLDVEYYCRRCDKKTDLISHVVKLLQTCEALDTRDDIEKILNVGLCILRGSEQMRAKSLLNRIGSILTKVYLRCTRTLIHIEFLFYIVLFLFVSF
;
A
#
# COMPACT_ATOMS: atom_id res chain seq x y z
N MET A 1 27.08 -2.63 -0.12
CA MET A 1 25.98 -1.70 -0.44
C MET A 1 25.06 -2.34 -1.47
N CYS A 2 23.74 -2.31 -1.28
CA CYS A 2 22.78 -2.87 -2.24
C CYS A 2 22.86 -2.15 -3.60
N ARG A 3 22.86 -2.88 -4.72
CA ARG A 3 22.92 -2.33 -6.10
C ARG A 3 21.79 -1.32 -6.40
N LEU A 4 20.65 -1.40 -5.70
CA LEU A 4 19.51 -0.47 -5.86
C LEU A 4 19.78 0.94 -5.31
N ARG A 5 20.75 1.11 -4.38
CA ARG A 5 21.15 2.45 -3.88
C ARG A 5 21.65 3.38 -4.98
N LEU A 6 22.16 2.84 -6.10
CA LEU A 6 22.69 3.64 -7.22
C LEU A 6 21.59 4.25 -8.10
N LYS A 7 20.39 3.66 -8.17
CA LYS A 7 19.27 4.18 -8.99
C LYS A 7 18.36 5.17 -8.23
N ALA A 8 18.17 4.99 -6.92
CA ALA A 8 17.22 5.79 -6.13
C ALA A 8 17.78 7.14 -5.64
N ARG A 9 19.10 7.33 -5.62
CA ARG A 9 19.78 8.55 -5.12
C ARG A 9 19.67 9.77 -6.02
N ALA A 10 19.10 9.66 -7.23
CA ALA A 10 19.07 10.78 -8.17
C ALA A 10 18.06 11.89 -7.80
N PHE A 11 17.08 11.66 -6.90
CA PHE A 11 15.99 12.62 -6.66
C PHE A 11 15.46 12.72 -5.21
N SER A 12 16.16 12.20 -4.19
CA SER A 12 15.66 12.24 -2.81
C SER A 12 16.69 12.69 -1.77
N LEU A 13 16.21 13.36 -0.71
CA LEU A 13 16.98 13.65 0.49
C LEU A 13 17.59 12.35 1.06
N ALA A 14 18.77 12.46 1.66
CA ALA A 14 19.46 11.30 2.21
C ALA A 14 18.60 10.63 3.30
N ALA A 15 18.44 9.30 3.21
CA ALA A 15 17.83 8.53 4.28
C ALA A 15 18.75 8.51 5.50
N MET A 16 18.16 8.55 6.70
CA MET A 16 18.91 8.43 7.95
C MET A 16 19.50 7.02 8.12
N ASP A 17 20.74 6.92 8.60
CA ASP A 17 21.36 5.66 9.01
C ASP A 17 20.71 5.16 10.32
N CYS A 18 20.06 4.00 10.26
CA CYS A 18 19.25 3.46 11.35
C CYS A 18 19.90 2.23 11.98
N ASP A 19 20.53 2.40 13.13
CA ASP A 19 21.28 1.31 13.79
C ASP A 19 20.40 0.22 14.42
N ILE A 20 19.08 0.40 14.47
CA ILE A 20 18.14 -0.57 15.07
C ILE A 20 17.75 -1.63 14.04
N CYS A 21 17.30 -1.20 12.85
CA CYS A 21 16.85 -2.12 11.81
C CYS A 21 18.00 -2.50 10.87
N CYS A 22 19.00 -1.63 10.69
CA CYS A 22 20.10 -1.86 9.75
C CYS A 22 21.28 -2.66 10.31
N SER A 23 21.26 -3.01 11.60
CA SER A 23 22.26 -3.90 12.21
C SER A 23 22.00 -5.38 11.90
N GLU A 24 20.78 -5.73 11.45
CA GLU A 24 20.43 -7.08 11.03
C GLU A 24 21.14 -7.46 9.71
N VAL A 25 21.81 -8.62 9.69
CA VAL A 25 22.58 -9.07 8.52
C VAL A 25 21.65 -9.28 7.33
N GLY A 26 21.91 -8.57 6.24
CA GLY A 26 21.11 -8.66 5.01
C GLY A 26 19.91 -7.71 4.95
N PHE A 27 19.62 -6.94 6.02
CA PHE A 27 18.63 -5.87 5.96
C PHE A 27 19.20 -4.60 5.30
N CYS A 28 18.39 -3.94 4.47
CA CYS A 28 18.72 -2.66 3.87
C CYS A 28 17.48 -1.76 3.95
N CYS A 29 17.55 -0.66 4.70
CA CYS A 29 16.41 0.25 4.88
C CYS A 29 15.83 0.78 3.56
N ASP A 30 16.66 0.85 2.52
CA ASP A 30 16.23 1.33 1.21
C ASP A 30 15.44 0.30 0.40
N CYS A 31 15.65 -1.01 0.61
CA CYS A 31 15.07 -2.05 -0.26
C CYS A 31 14.47 -3.24 0.47
N CYS A 32 14.47 -3.25 1.80
CA CYS A 32 13.84 -4.29 2.61
C CYS A 32 12.65 -3.71 3.37
N CYS A 33 11.57 -4.49 3.44
CA CYS A 33 10.41 -4.17 4.25
C CYS A 33 10.80 -4.22 5.74
N ILE A 34 10.58 -3.12 6.47
CA ILE A 34 10.85 -3.03 7.92
C ILE A 34 10.06 -4.06 8.75
N LEU A 35 8.96 -4.60 8.22
CA LEU A 35 8.08 -5.52 8.95
C LEU A 35 8.41 -7.00 8.74
N CYS A 36 9.03 -7.37 7.61
CA CYS A 36 9.31 -8.78 7.30
C CYS A 36 10.74 -9.05 6.82
N CYS A 37 11.58 -8.01 6.76
CA CYS A 37 12.97 -8.01 6.31
C CYS A 37 13.21 -8.50 4.87
N LYS A 38 12.17 -8.88 4.13
CA LYS A 38 12.25 -9.29 2.72
C LYS A 38 12.39 -8.07 1.80
N THR A 39 13.05 -8.28 0.66
CA THR A 39 13.22 -7.26 -0.36
C THR A 39 11.88 -6.84 -0.95
N ILE A 40 11.73 -5.55 -1.23
CA ILE A 40 10.58 -5.01 -1.96
C ILE A 40 10.78 -5.15 -3.46
N ASP A 41 9.67 -5.38 -4.17
CA ASP A 41 9.62 -5.29 -5.62
C ASP A 41 9.33 -3.85 -6.06
N TRP A 42 10.18 -3.31 -6.92
CA TRP A 42 10.03 -1.96 -7.48
C TRP A 42 9.24 -1.94 -8.79
N ALA A 43 8.74 -3.10 -9.23
CA ALA A 43 7.89 -3.21 -10.41
C ALA A 43 6.64 -2.33 -10.29
N TYR A 44 6.07 -2.02 -11.45
CA TYR A 44 4.75 -1.35 -11.57
C TYR A 44 4.62 -0.06 -10.75
N GLY A 45 5.68 0.77 -10.74
CA GLY A 45 5.64 2.08 -10.11
C GLY A 45 5.62 2.07 -8.57
N GLY A 46 5.92 0.93 -7.94
CA GLY A 46 6.03 0.83 -6.48
C GLY A 46 4.71 0.83 -5.74
N TYR A 47 3.66 0.30 -6.38
CA TYR A 47 2.33 0.25 -5.81
C TYR A 47 2.24 -0.60 -4.53
N SER A 48 3.08 -1.63 -4.42
CA SER A 48 3.03 -2.68 -3.39
C SER A 48 3.77 -2.34 -2.10
N TYR A 49 4.40 -1.17 -2.03
CA TYR A 49 5.14 -0.73 -0.87
C TYR A 49 4.88 0.75 -0.56
N ILE A 50 5.24 1.16 0.65
CA ILE A 50 5.29 2.57 1.06
C ILE A 50 6.65 2.88 1.67
N ARG A 51 7.25 3.99 1.25
CA ARG A 51 8.44 4.58 1.86
C ARG A 51 8.02 5.69 2.81
N CYS A 52 8.54 5.68 4.04
CA CYS A 52 8.32 6.77 4.97
C CYS A 52 9.19 7.99 4.59
N GLU A 53 8.54 9.06 4.14
CA GLU A 53 9.19 10.31 3.74
C GLU A 53 9.23 11.34 4.88
N ALA A 54 8.79 10.96 6.08
CA ALA A 54 8.79 11.88 7.23
C ALA A 54 10.22 12.35 7.56
N THR A 55 10.38 13.66 7.69
CA THR A 55 11.62 14.31 8.13
C THR A 55 11.90 13.95 9.58
N VAL A 56 13.09 13.38 9.84
CA VAL A 56 13.53 12.99 11.20
C VAL A 56 14.53 14.01 11.75
N ASN A 57 15.29 14.67 10.88
CA ASN A 57 16.14 15.82 11.21
C ASN A 57 16.24 16.77 10.01
N GLU A 58 16.89 17.93 10.15
CA GLU A 58 16.94 19.01 9.14
C GLU A 58 17.38 18.57 7.73
N LYS A 59 18.05 17.42 7.59
CA LYS A 59 18.62 16.96 6.31
C LYS A 59 18.21 15.55 5.90
N HIS A 60 17.48 14.81 6.75
CA HIS A 60 17.22 13.40 6.53
C HIS A 60 15.75 13.03 6.74
N ILE A 61 15.29 12.15 5.87
CA ILE A 61 14.00 11.45 6.00
C ILE A 61 14.20 10.09 6.68
N CYS A 62 13.12 9.54 7.23
CA CYS A 62 13.12 8.21 7.84
C CYS A 62 13.55 7.12 6.84
N GLY A 63 13.04 7.18 5.60
CA GLY A 63 13.49 6.34 4.48
C GLY A 63 13.12 4.85 4.56
N HIS A 64 12.62 4.37 5.70
CA HIS A 64 12.21 2.98 5.85
C HIS A 64 11.03 2.65 4.95
N VAL A 65 11.09 1.47 4.34
CA VAL A 65 10.08 0.98 3.42
C VAL A 65 9.31 -0.18 4.06
N ALA A 66 8.02 -0.31 3.75
CA ALA A 66 7.20 -1.45 4.13
C ALA A 66 6.39 -1.95 2.94
N HIS A 67 6.24 -3.26 2.78
CA HIS A 67 5.16 -3.80 1.94
C HIS A 67 3.81 -3.34 2.50
N LEU A 68 2.91 -2.89 1.63
CA LEU A 68 1.57 -2.51 2.07
C LEU A 68 0.81 -3.68 2.67
N ASP A 69 0.94 -4.87 2.08
CA ASP A 69 0.34 -6.08 2.65
C ASP A 69 0.86 -6.38 4.07
N CYS A 70 2.16 -6.19 4.31
CA CYS A 70 2.71 -6.34 5.66
C CYS A 70 2.14 -5.27 6.61
N ALA A 71 2.04 -4.02 6.14
CA ALA A 71 1.54 -2.92 6.95
C ALA A 71 0.05 -3.11 7.30
N LEU A 72 -0.78 -3.49 6.33
CA LEU A 72 -2.20 -3.79 6.52
C LEU A 72 -2.40 -4.95 7.49
N ARG A 73 -1.71 -6.09 7.28
CA ARG A 73 -1.81 -7.25 8.18
C ARG A 73 -1.31 -7.00 9.60
N SER A 74 -0.41 -6.03 9.77
CA SER A 74 0.14 -5.66 11.08
C SER A 74 -0.59 -4.47 11.71
N TYR A 75 -1.72 -4.03 11.14
CA TYR A 75 -2.49 -2.86 11.58
C TYR A 75 -1.67 -1.56 11.61
N MET A 76 -0.63 -1.48 10.79
CA MET A 76 0.22 -0.30 10.60
C MET A 76 -0.24 0.53 9.39
N ALA A 77 -1.25 0.09 8.64
CA ALA A 77 -1.81 0.83 7.52
C ALA A 77 -3.34 0.67 7.43
N GLY A 78 -4.01 1.65 6.80
CA GLY A 78 -5.44 1.64 6.52
C GLY A 78 -6.25 2.42 7.56
N THR A 79 -7.50 2.01 7.78
CA THR A 79 -8.34 2.54 8.86
C THR A 79 -8.28 1.59 10.05
N VAL A 80 -7.64 2.03 11.14
CA VAL A 80 -7.34 1.20 12.31
C VAL A 80 -7.79 1.94 13.56
N GLY A 81 -8.72 1.36 14.33
CA GLY A 81 -9.17 1.92 15.60
C GLY A 81 -8.14 1.77 16.74
N GLY A 82 -8.58 2.03 17.98
CA GLY A 82 -7.73 1.88 19.16
C GLY A 82 -6.74 3.05 19.35
N SER A 83 -5.65 2.80 20.07
CA SER A 83 -4.73 3.85 20.52
C SER A 83 -3.88 4.48 19.41
N ILE A 84 -3.63 3.75 18.31
CA ILE A 84 -2.88 4.28 17.17
C ILE A 84 -3.77 5.22 16.34
N GLY A 85 -5.04 4.86 16.13
CA GLY A 85 -6.05 5.66 15.44
C GLY A 85 -5.62 6.10 14.04
N LEU A 86 -5.74 5.23 13.04
CA LEU A 86 -5.44 5.53 11.65
C LEU A 86 -6.72 5.69 10.84
N ASP A 87 -6.71 6.62 9.89
CA ASP A 87 -7.79 6.77 8.92
C ASP A 87 -7.20 6.99 7.52
N VAL A 88 -7.05 5.89 6.77
CA VAL A 88 -6.36 5.85 5.47
C VAL A 88 -4.93 6.35 5.58
N GLU A 89 -4.23 5.88 6.61
CA GLU A 89 -2.85 6.29 6.91
C GLU A 89 -1.95 5.07 7.09
N TYR A 90 -0.65 5.29 6.92
CA TYR A 90 0.41 4.37 7.31
C TYR A 90 1.16 4.91 8.51
N TYR A 91 1.34 4.10 9.53
CA TYR A 91 2.17 4.38 10.69
C TYR A 91 3.55 3.76 10.53
N CYS A 92 4.59 4.59 10.48
CA CYS A 92 5.96 4.10 10.37
C CYS A 92 6.45 3.56 11.72
N ARG A 93 6.70 2.25 11.79
CA ARG A 93 7.22 1.56 12.98
C ARG A 93 8.55 2.11 13.52
N ARG A 94 9.30 2.88 12.72
CA ARG A 94 10.60 3.43 13.13
C ARG A 94 10.52 4.82 13.75
N CYS A 95 9.78 5.74 13.13
CA CYS A 95 9.76 7.15 13.53
C CYS A 95 8.41 7.59 14.11
N ASP A 96 7.46 6.65 14.20
CA ASP A 96 6.11 6.84 14.76
C ASP A 96 5.30 7.94 14.07
N LYS A 97 5.70 8.31 12.85
CA LYS A 97 4.98 9.28 12.01
C LYS A 97 3.94 8.56 11.14
N LYS A 98 2.81 9.23 10.98
CA LYS A 98 1.74 8.83 10.09
C LYS A 98 1.97 9.42 8.69
N THR A 99 1.54 8.70 7.66
CA THR A 99 1.61 9.12 6.26
C THR A 99 0.26 8.86 5.61
N ASP A 100 -0.34 9.89 5.01
CA ASP A 100 -1.59 9.77 4.27
C ASP A 100 -1.43 8.81 3.08
N LEU A 101 -2.36 7.87 2.95
CA LEU A 101 -2.36 6.88 1.87
C LEU A 101 -3.28 7.26 0.71
N ILE A 102 -4.06 8.35 0.79
CA ILE A 102 -4.96 8.76 -0.30
C ILE A 102 -4.16 8.99 -1.59
N SER A 103 -3.03 9.70 -1.50
CA SER A 103 -2.15 9.93 -2.65
C SER A 103 -1.59 8.62 -3.23
N HIS A 104 -1.30 7.64 -2.38
CA HIS A 104 -0.84 6.32 -2.78
C HIS A 104 -1.93 5.54 -3.54
N VAL A 105 -3.17 5.60 -3.05
CA VAL A 105 -4.33 4.98 -3.73
C VAL A 105 -4.63 5.63 -5.07
N VAL A 106 -4.47 6.95 -5.21
CA VAL A 106 -4.60 7.62 -6.50
C VAL A 106 -3.54 7.12 -7.49
N LYS A 107 -2.28 6.96 -7.05
CA LYS A 107 -1.21 6.39 -7.88
C LYS A 107 -1.50 4.93 -8.27
N LEU A 108 -1.97 4.11 -7.32
CA LEU A 108 -2.41 2.73 -7.58
C LEU A 108 -3.43 2.68 -8.73
N LEU A 109 -4.45 3.56 -8.69
CA LEU A 109 -5.46 3.64 -9.74
C LEU A 109 -4.89 4.04 -11.11
N GLN A 110 -3.94 4.98 -11.14
CA GLN A 110 -3.25 5.37 -12.37
C GLN A 110 -2.39 4.23 -12.93
N THR A 111 -1.74 3.46 -12.05
CA THR A 111 -0.99 2.27 -12.47
C THR A 111 -1.90 1.24 -13.12
N CYS A 112 -3.11 1.00 -12.60
CA CYS A 112 -4.07 0.09 -13.25
C CYS A 112 -4.42 0.47 -14.68
N GLU A 113 -4.46 1.77 -15.01
CA GLU A 113 -4.75 2.24 -16.37
C GLU A 113 -3.63 1.87 -17.37
N ALA A 114 -2.41 1.62 -16.88
CA ALA A 114 -1.25 1.25 -17.68
C ALA A 114 -0.96 -0.26 -17.74
N LEU A 115 -1.81 -1.10 -17.13
CA LEU A 115 -1.62 -2.55 -17.07
C LEU A 115 -2.49 -3.28 -18.09
N ASP A 116 -1.91 -4.32 -18.69
CA ASP A 116 -2.57 -5.16 -19.69
C ASP A 116 -3.14 -6.47 -19.10
N THR A 117 -2.74 -6.82 -17.87
CA THR A 117 -3.07 -8.10 -17.22
C THR A 117 -4.14 -7.94 -16.15
N ARG A 118 -5.24 -8.70 -16.27
CA ARG A 118 -6.34 -8.68 -15.30
C ARG A 118 -5.89 -9.00 -13.88
N ASP A 119 -5.10 -10.05 -13.71
CA ASP A 119 -4.73 -10.54 -12.38
C ASP A 119 -3.88 -9.52 -11.60
N ASP A 120 -3.08 -8.71 -12.29
CA ASP A 120 -2.30 -7.64 -11.67
C ASP A 120 -3.19 -6.44 -11.33
N ILE A 121 -4.16 -6.10 -12.18
CA ILE A 121 -5.18 -5.08 -11.89
C ILE A 121 -5.99 -5.48 -10.64
N GLU A 122 -6.46 -6.73 -10.55
CA GLU A 122 -7.24 -7.20 -9.40
C GLU A 122 -6.43 -7.15 -8.10
N LYS A 123 -5.18 -7.62 -8.11
CA LYS A 123 -4.29 -7.54 -6.93
C LYS A 123 -4.10 -6.10 -6.47
N ILE A 124 -3.83 -5.18 -7.40
CA ILE A 124 -3.64 -3.76 -7.09
C ILE A 124 -4.89 -3.13 -6.48
N LEU A 125 -6.05 -3.37 -7.11
CA LEU A 125 -7.32 -2.82 -6.64
C LEU A 125 -7.70 -3.36 -5.26
N ASN A 126 -7.42 -4.64 -4.98
CA ASN A 126 -7.64 -5.23 -3.66
C ASN A 126 -6.81 -4.56 -2.56
N VAL A 127 -5.54 -4.21 -2.82
CA VAL A 127 -4.73 -3.41 -1.87
C VAL A 127 -5.39 -2.05 -1.61
N GLY A 128 -5.86 -1.38 -2.68
CA GLY A 128 -6.59 -0.11 -2.55
C GLY A 128 -7.89 -0.24 -1.73
N LEU A 129 -8.67 -1.30 -1.93
CA LEU A 129 -9.86 -1.60 -1.12
C LEU A 129 -9.51 -1.72 0.36
N CYS A 130 -8.49 -2.51 0.69
CA CYS A 130 -8.05 -2.73 2.07
C CYS A 130 -7.59 -1.43 2.75
N ILE A 131 -6.92 -0.53 2.03
CA ILE A 131 -6.46 0.77 2.55
C ILE A 131 -7.65 1.69 2.88
N LEU A 132 -8.65 1.74 2.00
CA LEU A 132 -9.79 2.67 2.11
C LEU A 132 -10.91 2.18 3.03
N ARG A 133 -10.97 0.87 3.28
CA ARG A 133 -12.06 0.24 4.04
C ARG A 133 -12.20 0.87 5.43
N GLY A 134 -13.43 1.10 5.84
CA GLY A 134 -13.78 1.64 7.16
C GLY A 134 -13.59 3.15 7.32
N SER A 135 -12.99 3.84 6.35
CA SER A 135 -12.75 5.28 6.46
C SER A 135 -14.03 6.09 6.44
N GLU A 136 -14.08 7.14 7.26
CA GLU A 136 -15.19 8.10 7.26
C GLU A 136 -15.00 9.22 6.23
N GLN A 137 -13.77 9.41 5.73
CA GLN A 137 -13.44 10.47 4.78
C GLN A 137 -14.25 10.35 3.49
N MET A 138 -14.82 11.48 3.06
CA MET A 138 -15.55 11.55 1.80
C MET A 138 -14.67 11.19 0.59
N ARG A 139 -13.40 11.61 0.61
CA ARG A 139 -12.44 11.27 -0.45
C ARG A 139 -12.16 9.77 -0.51
N ALA A 140 -12.01 9.11 0.63
CA ALA A 140 -11.79 7.67 0.69
C ALA A 140 -12.99 6.90 0.15
N LYS A 141 -14.21 7.28 0.56
CA LYS A 141 -15.47 6.70 0.04
C LYS A 141 -15.60 6.88 -1.47
N SER A 142 -15.26 8.07 -1.99
CA SER A 142 -15.28 8.32 -3.44
C SER A 142 -14.29 7.43 -4.20
N LEU A 143 -13.08 7.23 -3.67
CA LEU A 143 -12.08 6.35 -4.28
C LEU A 143 -12.51 4.88 -4.21
N LEU A 144 -13.13 4.47 -3.11
CA LEU A 144 -13.65 3.12 -2.92
C LEU A 144 -14.72 2.79 -3.98
N ASN A 145 -15.64 3.72 -4.22
CA ASN A 145 -16.65 3.59 -5.27
C ASN A 145 -16.02 3.51 -6.67
N ARG A 146 -14.96 4.30 -6.93
CA ARG A 146 -14.22 4.24 -8.20
C ARG A 146 -13.55 2.87 -8.39
N ILE A 147 -12.89 2.33 -7.36
CA ILE A 147 -12.30 0.99 -7.40
C ILE A 147 -13.37 -0.07 -7.69
N GLY A 148 -14.51 -0.01 -6.98
CA GLY A 148 -15.64 -0.91 -7.22
C GLY A 148 -16.12 -0.89 -8.68
N SER A 149 -16.27 0.31 -9.26
CA SER A 149 -16.65 0.47 -10.67
C SER A 149 -15.63 -0.15 -11.64
N ILE A 150 -14.34 -0.01 -11.37
CA ILE A 150 -13.28 -0.60 -12.20
C ILE A 150 -13.33 -2.13 -12.10
N LEU A 151 -13.42 -2.69 -10.90
CA LEU A 151 -13.56 -4.13 -10.70
C LEU A 151 -14.78 -4.68 -11.44
N THR A 152 -15.94 -4.04 -11.30
CA THR A 152 -17.14 -4.45 -12.05
C THR A 152 -16.90 -4.47 -13.56
N LYS A 153 -16.23 -3.47 -14.14
CA LYS A 153 -15.89 -3.45 -15.57
C LYS A 153 -14.93 -4.59 -15.96
N VAL A 154 -13.95 -4.87 -15.11
CA VAL A 154 -12.97 -5.96 -15.30
C VAL A 154 -13.69 -7.31 -15.34
N TYR A 155 -14.61 -7.58 -14.40
CA TYR A 155 -15.37 -8.83 -14.37
C TYR A 155 -16.43 -8.92 -15.47
N LEU A 156 -17.12 -7.82 -15.82
CA LEU A 156 -18.14 -7.80 -16.87
C LEU A 156 -17.56 -7.99 -18.28
N ARG A 157 -16.32 -7.56 -18.53
CA ARG A 157 -15.61 -7.87 -19.79
C ARG A 157 -15.42 -9.37 -20.02
N CYS A 158 -15.66 -10.21 -19.01
CA CYS A 158 -15.39 -11.65 -19.05
C CYS A 158 -16.64 -12.56 -19.13
N THR A 159 -17.88 -12.06 -19.15
CA THR A 159 -19.06 -12.96 -19.24
C THR A 159 -19.88 -12.85 -20.53
N ARG A 160 -19.68 -13.85 -21.41
CA ARG A 160 -20.77 -14.81 -21.62
C ARG A 160 -20.71 -15.81 -20.46
N THR A 161 -21.84 -15.97 -19.77
CA THR A 161 -22.19 -16.98 -18.73
C THR A 161 -21.62 -16.86 -17.30
N LEU A 162 -22.55 -16.65 -16.34
CA LEU A 162 -22.58 -17.12 -14.94
C LEU A 162 -21.67 -16.49 -13.84
N ILE A 163 -21.45 -15.17 -13.79
CA ILE A 163 -20.71 -14.53 -12.66
C ILE A 163 -21.61 -13.73 -11.70
N HIS A 164 -22.91 -13.60 -11.96
CA HIS A 164 -23.78 -12.75 -11.14
C HIS A 164 -23.95 -13.24 -9.67
N ILE A 165 -23.66 -14.51 -9.38
CA ILE A 165 -23.78 -15.09 -8.03
C ILE A 165 -22.46 -14.96 -7.24
N GLU A 166 -21.31 -15.23 -7.86
CA GLU A 166 -19.99 -15.08 -7.22
C GLU A 166 -19.64 -13.61 -6.93
N PHE A 167 -20.06 -12.66 -7.78
CA PHE A 167 -19.79 -11.23 -7.58
C PHE A 167 -20.59 -10.64 -6.41
N LEU A 168 -21.85 -11.05 -6.27
CA LEU A 168 -22.64 -10.74 -5.08
C LEU A 168 -22.09 -11.47 -3.86
N PHE A 169 -21.62 -12.71 -3.99
CA PHE A 169 -20.98 -13.41 -2.89
C PHE A 169 -19.69 -12.71 -2.45
N TYR A 170 -18.84 -12.22 -3.36
CA TYR A 170 -17.62 -11.50 -2.97
C TYR A 170 -17.94 -10.16 -2.30
N ILE A 171 -18.88 -9.37 -2.83
CA ILE A 171 -19.31 -8.11 -2.21
C ILE A 171 -20.01 -8.36 -0.86
N VAL A 172 -20.90 -9.35 -0.77
CA VAL A 172 -21.66 -9.68 0.44
C VAL A 172 -20.74 -10.34 1.48
N LEU A 173 -19.82 -11.23 1.11
CA LEU A 173 -18.85 -11.84 2.01
C LEU A 173 -17.82 -10.81 2.52
N PHE A 174 -17.41 -9.83 1.70
CA PHE A 174 -16.57 -8.71 2.16
C PHE A 174 -17.33 -7.72 3.05
N LEU A 175 -18.66 -7.64 2.93
CA LEU A 175 -19.52 -6.86 3.83
C LEU A 175 -19.91 -7.63 5.10
N PHE A 176 -20.00 -8.98 5.06
CA PHE A 176 -20.51 -9.81 6.17
C PHE A 176 -19.47 -10.66 6.92
N VAL A 177 -18.28 -10.96 6.38
CA VAL A 177 -17.21 -11.67 7.14
C VAL A 177 -16.39 -10.67 7.95
N SER A 178 -17.08 -9.92 8.80
CA SER A 178 -16.49 -9.05 9.81
C SER A 178 -17.40 -9.05 11.05
N PHE A 179 -17.47 -10.21 11.69
CA PHE A 179 -17.63 -10.37 13.14
C PHE A 179 -16.40 -11.12 13.65
#